data_AF-A0AAW6M7H3-F1
#
_entry.id   AF-A0AAW6M7H3-F1
#
_cell.length_a   1.000
_cell.length_b   1.000
_cell.length_c   1.000
_cell.angle_alpha   90.00
_cell.angle_beta   90.00
_cell.angle_gamma   90.00
#
_symmetry.space_group_name_H-M   'P 1'
#
loop_
_entity.id
_entity.type
_entity.pdbx_description
1 polymer ?
#
loop_
_entity_poly.entity_id
_entity_poly.type
_entity_poly.pdbx_seq_one_letter_code
_entity_poly.pdbx_strand_id
1 'polypeptide(L)'
;TKKQVNEDVSMDNENGVCDGLKTLQMDEVKVTWIQDNAKERRMERTLFADADDSLIESLKLEGGIPSSMSAFLVETGGIRILFDTGMGAPDSRLLSG
;
A
#
# COMPACT_ATOMS: atom_id res chain seq x y z
N THR A 1 16.10 -20.11 23.05
CA THR A 1 15.23 -19.31 22.16
C THR A 1 16.09 -18.78 21.03
N LYS A 2 15.87 -19.21 19.78
CA LYS A 2 16.65 -18.73 18.64
C LYS A 2 16.17 -17.33 18.26
N LYS A 3 17.05 -16.35 18.37
CA LYS A 3 16.84 -14.95 17.98
C LYS A 3 16.81 -14.91 16.45
N GLN A 4 15.69 -14.48 15.86
CA GLN A 4 15.61 -14.21 14.43
C GLN A 4 16.49 -12.99 14.14
N VAL A 5 17.52 -13.20 13.33
CA VAL A 5 18.38 -12.14 12.80
C VAL A 5 17.66 -11.60 11.57
N ASN A 6 17.32 -10.31 11.57
CA ASN A 6 16.88 -9.63 10.35
C ASN A 6 18.12 -9.52 9.45
N GLU A 7 18.13 -10.31 8.39
CA GLU A 7 19.08 -10.13 7.31
C GLU A 7 18.67 -8.88 6.52
N ASP A 8 19.63 -7.96 6.31
CA ASP A 8 19.48 -6.84 5.40
C ASP A 8 19.36 -7.40 3.98
N VAL A 9 18.12 -7.54 3.51
CA VAL A 9 17.84 -7.90 2.12
C VAL A 9 18.16 -6.68 1.26
N SER A 10 19.24 -6.78 0.47
CA SER A 10 19.55 -5.84 -0.60
C SER A 10 18.42 -5.88 -1.63
N MET A 11 17.60 -4.83 -1.65
CA MET A 11 16.47 -4.70 -2.56
C MET A 11 16.96 -4.18 -3.91
N ASP A 12 17.29 -5.09 -4.83
CA ASP A 12 17.51 -4.74 -6.23
C ASP A 12 16.15 -4.35 -6.85
N ASN A 13 15.90 -3.05 -6.83
CA ASN A 13 14.62 -2.45 -7.20
C ASN A 13 14.62 -2.13 -8.70
N GLU A 14 14.18 -3.06 -9.55
CA GLU A 14 13.83 -2.74 -10.94
C GLU A 14 12.53 -1.90 -10.96
N ASN A 15 12.67 -0.62 -10.65
CA ASN A 15 11.60 0.36 -10.55
C ASN A 15 11.14 0.81 -11.95
N GLY A 16 10.28 0.03 -12.59
CA GLY A 16 9.32 0.58 -13.55
C GLY A 16 8.29 1.42 -12.81
N VAL A 17 8.58 2.69 -12.51
CA VAL A 17 7.64 3.58 -11.82
C VAL A 17 6.53 3.98 -12.79
N CYS A 18 5.40 3.28 -12.72
CA CYS A 18 4.11 3.79 -13.15
C CYS A 18 3.42 4.37 -11.91
N ASP A 19 2.82 5.57 -12.03
CA ASP A 19 2.18 6.24 -10.90
C ASP A 19 1.14 5.32 -10.22
N GLY A 20 1.25 5.14 -8.91
CA GLY A 20 0.38 4.24 -8.13
C GLY A 20 0.70 2.74 -8.20
N LEU A 21 1.83 2.32 -8.79
CA LEU A 21 2.30 0.94 -8.78
C LEU A 21 3.64 0.81 -8.06
N LYS A 22 3.78 -0.20 -7.20
CA LYS A 22 5.10 -0.63 -6.70
C LYS A 22 5.19 -2.14 -6.74
N THR A 23 6.30 -2.67 -7.25
CA THR A 23 6.53 -4.11 -7.32
C THR A 23 7.67 -4.50 -6.41
N LEU A 24 7.49 -5.59 -5.67
CA LEU A 24 8.51 -6.26 -4.89
C LEU A 24 8.65 -7.69 -5.42
N GLN A 25 9.88 -8.09 -5.76
CA GLN A 25 10.21 -9.47 -6.11
C GLN A 25 10.92 -10.13 -4.91
N MET A 26 10.45 -11.31 -4.51
CA MET A 26 11.10 -12.16 -3.51
C MET A 26 11.06 -13.60 -4.02
N ASP A 27 12.22 -14.15 -4.38
CA ASP A 27 12.35 -15.48 -5.00
C ASP A 27 11.41 -15.65 -6.21
N GLU A 28 10.52 -16.65 -6.16
CA GLU A 28 9.52 -16.95 -7.19
C GLU A 28 8.21 -16.17 -7.03
N VAL A 29 8.13 -15.26 -6.05
CA VAL A 29 6.95 -14.47 -5.75
C VAL A 29 7.17 -13.02 -6.18
N LYS A 30 6.29 -12.53 -7.05
CA LYS A 30 6.18 -11.12 -7.40
C LYS A 30 4.94 -10.53 -6.75
N VAL A 31 5.10 -9.48 -5.96
CA VAL A 31 3.99 -8.75 -5.35
C VAL A 31 3.94 -7.35 -5.91
N THR A 32 2.82 -6.98 -6.49
CA THR A 32 2.58 -5.65 -7.04
C THR A 32 1.48 -4.97 -6.21
N TRP A 33 1.86 -3.94 -5.46
CA TRP A 33 0.94 -3.02 -4.78
C TRP A 33 0.36 -2.04 -5.80
N ILE A 34 -0.96 -1.94 -5.80
CA ILE A 34 -1.75 -1.03 -6.64
C ILE A 34 -2.46 -0.05 -5.71
N GLN A 35 -2.14 1.24 -5.85
CA GLN A 35 -2.89 2.31 -5.19
C GLN A 35 -4.12 2.64 -6.02
N ASP A 36 -5.27 2.08 -5.63
CA ASP A 36 -6.51 2.17 -6.39
C ASP A 36 -7.05 3.61 -6.49
N ASN A 37 -6.97 4.41 -5.43
CA ASN A 37 -7.40 5.80 -5.48
C ASN A 37 -6.35 6.70 -6.11
N ALA A 38 -6.70 7.35 -7.23
CA ALA A 38 -5.77 8.22 -7.95
C ALA A 38 -5.40 9.49 -7.18
N LYS A 39 -6.37 10.06 -6.47
CA LYS A 39 -6.22 11.32 -5.74
C LYS A 39 -5.89 11.09 -4.27
N GLU A 40 -5.27 12.10 -3.65
CA GLU A 40 -5.12 12.13 -2.19
C GLU A 40 -6.49 11.98 -1.54
N ARG A 41 -6.56 11.08 -0.57
CA ARG A 41 -7.74 10.87 0.26
C ARG A 41 -7.32 10.98 1.71
N ARG A 42 -8.09 11.75 2.47
CA ARG A 42 -7.92 11.89 3.92
C ARG A 42 -9.17 11.41 4.62
N MET A 43 -8.97 10.66 5.69
CA MET A 43 -10.03 10.27 6.60
C MET A 43 -10.15 11.33 7.69
N GLU A 44 -11.39 11.64 8.07
CA GLU A 44 -11.67 12.58 9.15
C GLU A 44 -11.04 12.10 10.46
N ARG A 45 -10.41 13.03 11.20
CA ARG A 45 -9.88 12.77 12.54
C ARG A 45 -10.92 12.14 13.46
N THR A 46 -12.19 12.52 13.30
CA THR A 46 -13.31 12.08 14.15
C THR A 46 -13.57 10.57 14.09
N LEU A 47 -13.05 9.86 13.07
CA LEU A 47 -13.10 8.39 13.04
C LEU A 47 -12.16 7.75 14.08
N PHE A 48 -11.20 8.51 14.60
CA PHE A 48 -10.24 8.11 15.62
C PHE A 48 -10.46 8.96 16.89
N ALA A 49 -11.70 8.97 17.40
CA ALA A 49 -12.10 9.83 18.50
C ALA A 49 -11.28 9.62 19.80
N ASP A 50 -10.74 8.41 19.99
CA ASP A 50 -9.93 8.06 21.16
C ASP A 50 -8.43 8.40 21.00
N ALA A 51 -8.02 8.95 19.85
CA ALA A 51 -6.64 9.36 19.63
C ALA A 51 -6.35 10.71 20.30
N ASP A 52 -5.31 10.75 21.13
CA ASP A 52 -4.87 11.97 21.81
C ASP A 52 -4.46 13.08 20.83
N ASP A 53 -4.88 14.31 21.12
CA ASP A 53 -4.53 15.50 20.33
C ASP A 53 -3.02 15.69 20.17
N SER A 54 -2.24 15.36 21.21
CA SER A 54 -0.78 15.47 21.18
C SER A 54 -0.16 14.49 20.18
N LEU A 55 -0.74 13.29 20.01
CA LEU A 55 -0.30 12.33 19.01
C LEU A 55 -0.62 12.84 17.60
N ILE A 56 -1.84 13.36 17.39
CA ILE A 56 -2.27 13.94 16.11
C ILE A 56 -1.36 15.10 15.71
N GLU A 57 -1.04 16.00 16.63
CA GLU A 57 -0.12 17.12 16.40
C GLU A 57 1.31 16.63 16.11
N SER A 58 1.81 15.66 16.89
CA SER A 58 3.16 15.12 16.69
C SER A 58 3.37 14.50 15.29
N LEU A 59 2.29 13.96 14.71
CA LEU A 59 2.26 13.36 13.38
C LEU A 59 1.80 14.32 12.28
N LYS A 60 1.39 15.55 12.64
CA LYS A 60 0.87 16.58 11.73
C LYS A 60 -0.36 16.11 10.94
N LEU A 61 -1.30 15.47 11.64
CA LEU A 61 -2.52 14.87 11.08
C LEU A 61 -3.79 15.70 11.34
N GLU A 62 -3.64 16.98 11.71
CA GLU A 62 -4.74 17.87 12.05
C GLU A 62 -5.71 18.06 10.86
N GLY A 63 -5.17 18.04 9.63
CA GLY A 63 -5.95 18.11 8.40
C GLY A 63 -6.58 16.78 7.96
N GLY A 64 -6.61 15.77 8.83
CA GLY A 64 -7.10 14.43 8.54
C GLY A 64 -5.99 13.45 8.14
N ILE A 65 -6.29 12.16 8.27
CA ILE A 65 -5.33 11.07 8.15
C ILE A 65 -5.20 10.66 6.68
N PRO A 66 -4.02 10.83 6.03
CA PRO A 66 -3.80 10.34 4.68
C PRO A 66 -4.07 8.84 4.60
N SER A 67 -4.89 8.42 3.65
CA SER A 67 -5.32 7.03 3.52
C SER A 67 -5.38 6.64 2.05
N SER A 68 -4.60 5.62 1.67
CA SER A 68 -4.71 4.98 0.37
C SER A 68 -5.78 3.90 0.36
N MET A 69 -6.26 3.55 -0.83
CA MET A 69 -6.96 2.31 -1.12
C MET A 69 -5.96 1.40 -1.84
N SER A 70 -5.76 0.20 -1.32
CA SER A 70 -4.73 -0.71 -1.82
C SER A 70 -5.35 -2.00 -2.34
N ALA A 71 -4.78 -2.52 -3.42
CA ALA A 71 -4.94 -3.90 -3.85
C ALA A 71 -3.57 -4.51 -4.13
N PHE A 72 -3.48 -5.83 -4.10
CA PHE A 72 -2.22 -6.53 -4.31
C PHE A 72 -2.38 -7.64 -5.34
N LEU A 73 -1.61 -7.54 -6.42
CA LEU A 73 -1.46 -8.62 -7.40
C LEU A 73 -0.23 -9.45 -7.02
N VAL A 74 -0.44 -10.73 -6.75
CA VAL A 74 0.62 -11.68 -6.45
C VAL A 74 0.76 -12.66 -7.60
N GLU A 75 1.95 -12.72 -8.21
CA GLU A 75 2.31 -13.70 -9.23
C GLU A 75 3.29 -14.70 -8.63
N THR A 76 2.95 -16.00 -8.66
CA THR A 76 3.79 -17.08 -8.11
C THR A 76 3.41 -18.41 -8.76
N GLY A 77 4.36 -19.31 -8.99
CA GLY A 77 4.06 -20.64 -9.54
C GLY A 77 3.26 -20.62 -10.85
N GLY A 78 3.40 -19.56 -11.66
CA GLY A 78 2.63 -19.35 -12.89
C GLY A 78 1.17 -18.93 -12.71
N ILE A 79 0.70 -18.72 -11.48
CA ILE A 79 -0.64 -18.22 -11.17
C ILE A 79 -0.62 -16.75 -10.78
N ARG A 80 -1.78 -16.09 -10.91
CA ARG A 80 -2.02 -14.71 -10.50
C ARG A 80 -3.16 -14.67 -9.48
N ILE A 81 -2.90 -14.07 -8.33
CA ILE A 81 -3.86 -13.93 -7.24
C ILE A 81 -4.03 -12.44 -6.98
N LEU A 82 -5.28 -11.97 -6.98
CA LEU A 82 -5.61 -10.60 -6.64
C LEU A 82 -6.23 -10.57 -5.24
N PHE A 83 -5.59 -9.83 -4.33
CA PHE A 83 -6.12 -9.51 -3.01
C PHE A 83 -6.80 -8.15 -3.05
N ASP A 84 -8.06 -8.12 -2.62
CA ASP A 84 -8.99 -6.99 -2.74
C ASP A 84 -9.17 -6.46 -4.17
N THR A 85 -10.13 -5.57 -4.36
CA THR A 85 -10.46 -5.03 -5.70
C THR A 85 -10.69 -3.53 -5.70
N GLY A 86 -10.19 -2.83 -4.68
CA GLY A 86 -10.35 -1.39 -4.58
C GLY A 86 -11.81 -0.96 -4.39
N MET A 87 -12.15 0.24 -4.88
CA MET A 87 -13.48 0.85 -4.76
C MET A 87 -14.33 0.72 -6.02
N GLY A 88 -13.74 0.32 -7.16
CA GLY A 88 -14.41 0.31 -8.46
C GLY A 88 -14.88 1.69 -8.93
N ALA A 89 -14.27 2.76 -8.40
CA ALA A 89 -14.58 4.13 -8.77
C ALA A 89 -14.00 4.49 -10.16
N PRO A 90 -14.48 5.55 -10.85
CA PRO A 90 -13.94 5.95 -12.15
C PRO A 90 -12.45 6.30 -12.15
N ASP A 91 -11.88 6.61 -10.98
CA ASP A 91 -10.45 6.89 -10.79
C ASP A 91 -9.67 5.68 -10.24
N SER A 92 -10.27 4.48 -10.28
CA SER A 92 -9.63 3.21 -9.94
C SER A 92 -8.42 2.95 -10.83
N ARG A 93 -7.31 2.54 -10.21
CA ARG A 93 -6.09 2.09 -10.89
C ARG A 93 -6.00 0.56 -11.01
N LEU A 94 -7.02 -0.17 -10.56
CA LEU A 94 -7.04 -1.64 -10.56
C LEU A 94 -7.01 -2.27 -11.95
N LEU A 95 -7.22 -1.47 -13.00
CA LEU A 95 -6.70 -1.57 -14.38
C LEU A 95 -7.65 -0.79 -15.31
N SER A 96 -7.08 0.02 -16.21
CA SER A 96 -7.66 0.21 -17.55
C SER A 96 -6.73 -0.51 -18.52
N GLY A 97 -6.88 -1.84 -18.59
CA GLY A 97 -6.29 -2.69 -19.61
C GLY A 97 -7.29 -2.92 -20.73
#